data_AF-A0A9X6AB28-F1
#
_entry.id   AF-A0A9X6AB28-F1
#
_cell.length_a   1.000
_cell.length_b   1.000
_cell.length_c   1.000
_cell.angle_alpha   90.00
_cell.angle_beta   90.00
_cell.angle_gamma   90.00
#
_symmetry.space_group_name_H-M   'P 1'
#
loop_
_entity.id
_entity.type
_entity.pdbx_description
1 polymer ?
#
loop_
_entity_poly.entity_id
_entity_poly.type
_entity_poly.pdbx_seq_one_letter_code
_entity_poly.pdbx_strand_id
1 'polypeptide(L)'
;MRGYLRPAAGLTCLFALAAAGCSSGGTGTTDAAPAQTSRAPRTSAAPSESASSSSTSSSTSYAPYVSATEASATDSTGSPSTYNLAFVISDGTNCTAKWNGTDAIDKAAVKSRISALKESGASVRVSFGGASGKELAEVCGSASALAAAYGAALDAAGSAQADFDIEGDALTDSA
;
A
#
# COMPACT_ATOMS: atom_id res chain seq x y z
N MET A 1 -58.86 4.06 6.84
CA MET A 1 -59.00 4.01 5.37
C MET A 1 -57.63 3.71 4.78
N ARG A 2 -57.56 2.72 3.89
CA ARG A 2 -56.33 2.18 3.27
C ARG A 2 -55.80 3.17 2.23
N GLY A 3 -54.50 3.42 2.23
CA GLY A 3 -53.78 4.20 1.20
C GLY A 3 -52.51 3.46 0.78
N TYR A 4 -52.29 3.34 -0.51
CA TYR A 4 -51.61 2.23 -1.20
C TYR A 4 -50.07 2.27 -1.23
N LEU A 5 -49.49 1.07 -1.19
CA LEU A 5 -48.12 0.74 -1.61
C LEU A 5 -47.98 0.88 -3.14
N ARG A 6 -46.81 1.33 -3.61
CA ARG A 6 -46.36 1.14 -4.99
C ARG A 6 -45.01 0.40 -5.00
N PRO A 7 -44.85 -0.70 -5.75
CA PRO A 7 -43.57 -1.37 -5.92
C PRO A 7 -42.82 -0.77 -7.13
N ALA A 8 -41.51 -0.60 -7.01
CA ALA A 8 -40.63 -0.35 -8.15
C ALA A 8 -39.82 -1.63 -8.44
N ALA A 9 -40.04 -2.20 -9.62
CA ALA A 9 -39.17 -3.17 -10.28
C ALA A 9 -37.78 -2.54 -10.50
N GLY A 10 -36.64 -3.21 -10.37
CA GLY A 10 -36.32 -4.53 -10.92
C GLY A 10 -35.59 -4.32 -12.25
N LEU A 11 -34.27 -4.15 -12.22
CA LEU A 11 -33.42 -4.20 -13.42
C LEU A 11 -32.06 -4.82 -13.07
N THR A 12 -32.00 -6.14 -13.24
CA THR A 12 -30.80 -6.95 -13.07
C THR A 12 -30.05 -7.01 -14.41
N CYS A 13 -28.89 -6.36 -14.52
CA CYS A 13 -27.99 -6.54 -15.66
C CYS A 13 -26.89 -7.54 -15.27
N LEU A 14 -27.00 -8.77 -15.78
CA LEU A 14 -25.91 -9.76 -15.77
C LEU A 14 -24.85 -9.32 -16.80
N PHE A 15 -23.62 -9.05 -16.35
CA PHE A 15 -22.46 -8.97 -17.21
C PHE A 15 -21.75 -10.34 -17.22
N ALA A 16 -21.64 -10.94 -18.41
CA ALA A 16 -20.85 -12.15 -18.64
C ALA A 16 -19.38 -11.77 -18.90
N LEU A 17 -18.47 -12.29 -18.07
CA LEU A 17 -17.02 -12.16 -18.26
C LEU A 17 -16.50 -13.37 -19.05
N ALA A 18 -15.94 -13.12 -20.24
CA ALA A 18 -15.18 -14.10 -21.00
C ALA A 18 -13.68 -13.94 -20.69
N ALA A 19 -13.04 -15.00 -20.19
CA ALA A 19 -11.60 -15.04 -19.94
C ALA A 19 -10.86 -15.47 -21.22
N ALA A 20 -9.98 -14.60 -21.74
CA ALA A 20 -9.01 -14.94 -22.78
C ALA A 20 -7.62 -14.98 -22.14
N GLY A 21 -7.04 -16.18 -22.09
CA GLY A 21 -5.66 -16.41 -21.65
C GLY A 21 -4.67 -16.19 -22.79
N CYS A 22 -3.54 -15.55 -22.48
CA CYS A 22 -2.36 -15.50 -23.34
C CYS A 22 -1.19 -16.11 -22.58
N SER A 23 -0.74 -17.28 -23.04
CA SER A 23 0.59 -17.79 -22.74
C SER A 23 1.49 -17.43 -23.90
N SER A 24 2.68 -16.90 -23.64
CA SER A 24 3.71 -16.72 -24.65
C SER A 24 5.04 -17.17 -24.07
N GLY A 25 5.44 -18.37 -24.47
CA GLY A 25 6.84 -18.78 -24.47
C GLY A 25 7.58 -18.08 -25.62
N GLY A 26 8.88 -17.91 -25.46
CA GLY A 26 9.73 -17.29 -26.47
C GLY A 26 11.19 -17.21 -26.05
N THR A 27 11.92 -18.25 -26.41
CA THR A 27 13.37 -18.46 -26.33
C THR A 27 14.20 -17.47 -27.16
N GLY A 28 15.44 -17.21 -26.71
CA GLY A 28 16.54 -16.56 -27.45
C GLY A 28 17.29 -15.59 -26.52
N THR A 29 18.61 -15.53 -26.41
CA THR A 29 19.68 -15.87 -27.35
C THR A 29 21.00 -15.97 -26.56
N THR A 30 21.82 -16.97 -26.90
CA THR A 30 23.26 -17.07 -26.62
C THR A 30 24.04 -15.98 -27.33
N ASP A 31 24.96 -15.28 -26.65
CA ASP A 31 26.20 -14.83 -27.29
C ASP A 31 27.36 -14.60 -26.29
N ALA A 32 28.57 -14.61 -26.83
CA ALA A 32 29.80 -15.20 -26.32
C ALA A 32 30.65 -14.44 -25.26
N ALA A 33 31.44 -15.23 -24.52
CA ALA A 33 32.58 -14.81 -23.68
C ALA A 33 33.89 -14.69 -24.49
N PRO A 34 34.94 -14.03 -23.96
CA PRO A 34 36.07 -14.78 -23.35
C PRO A 34 36.72 -14.00 -22.17
N ALA A 35 37.65 -14.48 -21.34
CA ALA A 35 38.23 -15.77 -20.98
C ALA A 35 38.79 -15.62 -19.54
N GLN A 36 38.60 -16.60 -18.66
CA GLN A 36 39.28 -16.66 -17.37
C GLN A 36 40.50 -17.58 -17.44
N THR A 37 41.61 -17.10 -16.88
CA THR A 37 42.88 -17.79 -16.71
C THR A 37 42.75 -19.08 -15.90
N SER A 38 43.42 -20.12 -16.40
CA SER A 38 43.43 -21.49 -15.90
C SER A 38 44.06 -21.65 -14.51
N ARG A 39 43.45 -22.49 -13.66
CA ARG A 39 44.16 -23.22 -12.59
C ARG A 39 43.63 -24.65 -12.47
N ALA A 40 44.57 -25.59 -12.39
CA ALA A 40 44.43 -27.04 -12.41
C ALA A 40 43.71 -27.64 -11.16
N PRO A 41 43.34 -28.94 -11.18
CA PRO A 41 42.14 -29.48 -10.53
C PRO A 41 42.35 -29.85 -9.05
N ARG A 42 41.31 -29.67 -8.24
CA ARG A 42 41.16 -30.41 -6.97
C ARG A 42 39.98 -31.36 -7.11
N THR A 43 40.31 -32.65 -7.12
CA THR A 43 39.38 -33.75 -6.84
C THR A 43 38.86 -33.59 -5.41
N SER A 44 37.57 -33.28 -5.27
CA SER A 44 36.82 -33.54 -4.05
C SER A 44 35.38 -33.85 -4.46
N ALA A 45 34.92 -35.05 -4.12
CA ALA A 45 33.57 -35.53 -4.40
C ALA A 45 32.53 -34.57 -3.80
N ALA A 46 31.64 -34.03 -4.64
CA ALA A 46 30.50 -33.25 -4.19
C ALA A 46 29.39 -34.23 -3.72
N PRO A 47 28.84 -34.07 -2.51
CA PRO A 47 27.65 -34.80 -2.13
C PRO A 47 26.48 -34.33 -3.01
N SER A 48 25.66 -35.28 -3.44
CA SER A 48 24.44 -35.03 -4.19
C SER A 48 23.47 -34.23 -3.31
N GLU A 49 23.43 -32.91 -3.45
CA GLU A 49 22.37 -32.09 -2.86
C GLU A 49 21.07 -32.44 -3.56
N SER A 50 20.23 -33.22 -2.89
CA SER A 50 18.82 -33.31 -3.24
C SER A 50 18.24 -31.90 -3.21
N ALA A 51 17.99 -31.34 -4.38
CA ALA A 51 17.22 -30.12 -4.53
C ALA A 51 15.80 -30.40 -4.02
N SER A 52 15.57 -30.18 -2.73
CA SER A 52 14.23 -30.03 -2.19
C SER A 52 13.62 -28.84 -2.90
N SER A 53 12.75 -29.16 -3.87
CA SER A 53 11.92 -28.19 -4.54
C SER A 53 10.88 -27.72 -3.52
N SER A 54 11.26 -26.76 -2.69
CA SER A 54 10.32 -26.05 -1.83
C SER A 54 9.38 -25.29 -2.75
N SER A 55 8.19 -25.85 -2.97
CA SER A 55 7.10 -25.12 -3.62
C SER A 55 6.74 -23.94 -2.72
N THR A 56 7.27 -22.77 -3.03
CA THR A 56 6.83 -21.52 -2.41
C THR A 56 5.42 -21.24 -2.88
N SER A 57 4.42 -21.69 -2.12
CA SER A 57 3.05 -21.25 -2.29
C SER A 57 3.02 -19.74 -2.13
N SER A 58 2.72 -19.00 -3.19
CA SER A 58 2.54 -17.56 -3.12
C SER A 58 1.30 -17.25 -2.29
N SER A 59 1.47 -16.64 -1.12
CA SER A 59 0.37 -16.10 -0.34
C SER A 59 -0.06 -14.74 -0.90
N THR A 60 -1.36 -14.51 -1.02
CA THR A 60 -1.90 -13.17 -1.31
C THR A 60 -1.73 -12.28 -0.08
N SER A 61 -1.09 -11.12 -0.24
CA SER A 61 -1.01 -10.09 0.81
C SER A 61 -2.28 -9.26 0.86
N TYR A 62 -2.69 -8.86 2.06
CA TYR A 62 -3.86 -8.02 2.30
C TYR A 62 -3.45 -6.80 3.14
N ALA A 63 -3.85 -5.61 2.68
CA ALA A 63 -3.56 -4.34 3.33
C ALA A 63 -4.80 -3.43 3.34
N PRO A 64 -5.65 -3.48 4.38
CA PRO A 64 -6.82 -2.63 4.47
C PRO A 64 -6.45 -1.20 4.84
N TYR A 65 -7.28 -0.26 4.40
CA TYR A 65 -7.33 1.09 4.97
C TYR A 65 -7.98 1.05 6.36
N VAL A 66 -7.35 1.72 7.32
CA VAL A 66 -7.84 1.88 8.70
C VAL A 66 -7.64 3.31 9.16
N SER A 67 -8.50 3.78 10.06
CA SER A 67 -8.34 5.10 10.67
C SER A 67 -7.12 5.13 11.61
N ALA A 68 -6.39 6.25 11.55
CA ALA A 68 -5.28 6.55 12.45
C ALA A 68 -5.70 6.89 13.88
N THR A 69 -6.94 7.30 14.06
CA THR A 69 -7.44 7.82 15.34
C THR A 69 -8.52 6.93 15.94
N GLU A 70 -9.26 6.19 15.10
CA GLU A 70 -10.40 5.37 15.50
C GLU A 70 -10.16 3.89 15.18
N ALA A 71 -10.51 3.00 16.10
CA ALA A 71 -10.43 1.56 15.90
C ALA A 71 -11.77 1.00 15.40
N SER A 72 -11.70 -0.04 14.56
CA SER A 72 -12.86 -0.82 14.15
C SER A 72 -12.74 -2.26 14.62
N ALA A 73 -13.87 -2.89 14.95
CA ALA A 73 -13.92 -4.32 15.26
C ALA A 73 -13.45 -5.20 14.10
N THR A 74 -13.45 -4.68 12.86
CA THR A 74 -13.08 -5.42 11.66
C THR A 74 -11.63 -5.24 11.23
N ASP A 75 -10.83 -4.40 11.90
CA ASP A 75 -9.47 -4.06 11.46
C ASP A 75 -8.62 -5.30 11.16
N SER A 76 -8.65 -6.30 12.06
CA SER A 76 -7.84 -7.52 11.96
C SER A 76 -8.43 -8.61 11.06
N THR A 77 -9.61 -8.37 10.47
CA THR A 77 -10.27 -9.36 9.61
C THR A 77 -9.40 -9.67 8.40
N GLY A 78 -9.26 -10.93 8.03
CA GLY A 78 -8.46 -11.33 6.85
C GLY A 78 -6.95 -11.39 7.10
N SER A 79 -6.50 -11.23 8.36
CA SER A 79 -5.07 -11.31 8.75
C SER A 79 -4.16 -10.39 7.93
N PRO A 80 -4.32 -9.05 8.06
CA PRO A 80 -3.52 -8.10 7.31
C PRO A 80 -2.02 -8.29 7.55
N SER A 81 -1.23 -8.25 6.47
CA SER A 81 0.24 -8.17 6.57
C SER A 81 0.72 -6.74 6.76
N THR A 82 -0.11 -5.77 6.36
CA THR A 82 0.17 -4.33 6.42
C THR A 82 -1.15 -3.59 6.65
N TYR A 83 -1.12 -2.42 7.30
CA TYR A 83 -2.26 -1.50 7.36
C TYR A 83 -1.95 -0.21 6.62
N ASN A 84 -2.87 0.25 5.78
CA ASN A 84 -2.82 1.59 5.19
C ASN A 84 -3.49 2.56 6.16
N LEU A 85 -2.69 3.35 6.87
CA LEU A 85 -3.16 4.30 7.86
C LEU A 85 -3.63 5.58 7.16
N ALA A 86 -4.94 5.79 7.20
CA ALA A 86 -5.64 6.81 6.44
C ALA A 86 -6.14 7.95 7.35
N PHE A 87 -6.03 9.22 6.98
CA PHE A 87 -5.16 9.78 5.92
C PHE A 87 -4.33 10.92 6.50
N VAL A 88 -3.15 11.15 5.93
CA VAL A 88 -2.36 12.36 6.18
C VAL A 88 -2.64 13.37 5.07
N ILE A 89 -3.06 14.56 5.49
CA ILE A 89 -3.34 15.71 4.62
C ILE A 89 -2.84 16.99 5.29
N SER A 90 -2.88 18.11 4.57
CA SER A 90 -2.60 19.44 5.13
C SER A 90 -3.69 19.86 6.13
N ASP A 91 -3.33 20.78 7.04
CA ASP A 91 -4.30 21.53 7.85
C ASP A 91 -5.12 22.58 7.05
N GLY A 92 -4.88 22.65 5.74
CA GLY A 92 -5.57 23.51 4.78
C GLY A 92 -4.85 24.81 4.46
N THR A 93 -3.85 25.22 5.26
CA THR A 93 -3.15 26.50 5.08
C THR A 93 -1.63 26.39 5.09
N ASN A 94 -1.08 25.40 5.80
CA ASN A 94 0.35 25.21 5.96
C ASN A 94 0.79 23.89 5.34
N CYS A 95 2.06 23.81 4.94
CA CYS A 95 2.75 22.57 4.58
C CYS A 95 3.05 21.72 5.84
N THR A 96 2.00 21.38 6.59
CA THR A 96 2.06 20.66 7.86
C THR A 96 1.22 19.40 7.74
N ALA A 97 1.87 18.24 7.85
CA ALA A 97 1.20 16.95 7.86
C ALA A 97 0.32 16.78 9.11
N LYS A 98 -0.94 16.39 8.92
CA LYS A 98 -1.89 16.05 9.99
C LYS A 98 -2.76 14.87 9.60
N TRP A 99 -3.14 14.07 10.59
CA TRP A 99 -4.17 13.05 10.41
C TRP A 99 -5.52 13.72 10.21
N ASN A 100 -6.14 13.45 9.06
CA ASN A 100 -7.42 14.04 8.64
C ASN A 100 -7.45 15.57 8.79
N GLY A 101 -6.31 16.24 8.55
CA GLY A 101 -6.15 17.70 8.58
C GLY A 101 -6.29 18.34 9.97
N THR A 102 -6.51 17.54 11.01
CA THR A 102 -6.92 18.03 12.34
C THR A 102 -5.98 17.55 13.43
N ASP A 103 -5.73 16.24 13.49
CA ASP A 103 -4.93 15.64 14.53
C ASP A 103 -3.43 15.69 14.22
N ALA A 104 -2.62 16.04 15.22
CA ALA A 104 -1.17 16.05 15.09
C ALA A 104 -0.63 14.65 14.77
N ILE A 105 0.37 14.59 13.88
CA ILE A 105 0.97 13.32 13.45
C ILE A 105 1.54 12.47 14.59
N ASP A 106 1.96 13.12 15.67
CA ASP A 106 2.60 12.51 16.84
C ASP A 106 1.68 12.38 18.06
N LYS A 107 0.37 12.63 17.89
CA LYS A 107 -0.66 12.52 18.92
C LYS A 107 -0.58 11.15 19.61
N ALA A 108 -0.56 11.15 20.94
CA ALA A 108 -0.36 9.93 21.74
C ALA A 108 -1.38 8.82 21.42
N ALA A 109 -2.63 9.20 21.12
CA ALA A 109 -3.67 8.25 20.72
C ALA A 109 -3.33 7.54 19.41
N VAL A 110 -2.76 8.24 18.42
CA VAL A 110 -2.32 7.64 17.15
C VAL A 110 -1.15 6.69 17.37
N LYS A 111 -0.18 7.08 18.21
CA LYS A 111 0.95 6.19 18.57
C LYS A 111 0.48 4.90 19.25
N SER A 112 -0.49 5.01 20.16
CA SER A 112 -1.12 3.86 20.81
C SER A 112 -1.84 2.97 19.79
N ARG A 113 -2.59 3.58 18.88
CA ARG A 113 -3.32 2.90 17.81
C ARG A 113 -2.39 2.14 16.86
N ILE A 114 -1.31 2.77 16.40
CA ILE A 114 -0.27 2.14 15.57
C ILE A 114 0.34 0.93 16.29
N SER A 115 0.64 1.09 17.59
CA SER A 115 1.20 0.00 18.39
C SER A 115 0.27 -1.21 18.45
N ALA A 116 -1.03 -0.97 18.69
CA ALA A 116 -2.05 -2.03 18.72
C ALA A 116 -2.21 -2.75 17.37
N LEU A 117 -2.19 -2.01 16.25
CA LEU A 117 -2.25 -2.62 14.91
C LEU A 117 -1.06 -3.53 14.63
N LYS A 118 0.12 -3.20 15.16
CA LYS A 118 1.37 -3.95 14.95
C LYS A 118 1.51 -5.17 15.87
N GLU A 119 0.63 -5.37 16.85
CA GLU A 119 0.69 -6.52 17.77
C GLU A 119 0.58 -7.87 17.06
N SER A 120 -0.11 -7.93 15.92
CA SER A 120 -0.19 -9.14 15.08
C SER A 120 1.07 -9.41 14.24
N GLY A 121 2.07 -8.52 14.29
CA GLY A 121 3.24 -8.55 13.42
C GLY A 121 3.07 -7.86 12.07
N ALA A 122 1.92 -7.22 11.83
CA ALA A 122 1.69 -6.43 10.63
C ALA A 122 2.59 -5.18 10.57
N SER A 123 2.94 -4.75 9.36
CA SER A 123 3.53 -3.43 9.15
C SER A 123 2.45 -2.33 9.06
N VAL A 124 2.89 -1.09 9.09
CA VAL A 124 2.05 0.08 8.84
C VAL A 124 2.63 0.82 7.64
N ARG A 125 1.73 1.33 6.79
CA ARG A 125 1.98 2.25 5.68
C ARG A 125 1.20 3.54 5.95
N VAL A 126 1.79 4.70 5.67
CA VAL A 126 1.08 5.99 5.79
C VAL A 126 0.44 6.31 4.45
N SER A 127 -0.88 6.52 4.42
CA SER A 127 -1.61 6.96 3.23
C SER A 127 -1.80 8.48 3.26
N PHE A 128 -1.35 9.15 2.20
CA PHE A 128 -1.50 10.59 1.98
C PHE A 128 -2.64 10.86 1.00
N GLY A 129 -3.38 11.97 1.20
CA GLY A 129 -4.49 12.36 0.32
C GLY A 129 -5.85 11.81 0.76
N GLY A 130 -6.52 11.10 -0.14
CA GLY A 130 -7.88 10.60 -0.01
C GLY A 130 -8.93 11.60 -0.50
N ALA A 131 -10.18 11.15 -0.57
CA ALA A 131 -11.32 11.89 -1.14
C ALA A 131 -11.69 13.24 -0.49
N SER A 132 -11.04 13.69 0.59
CA SER A 132 -11.41 14.91 1.32
C SER A 132 -10.21 15.62 1.93
N GLY A 133 -10.31 16.94 2.02
CA GLY A 133 -9.26 17.80 2.55
C GLY A 133 -8.37 18.39 1.45
N LYS A 134 -7.18 18.83 1.83
CA LYS A 134 -6.14 19.30 0.89
C LYS A 134 -4.92 18.42 1.02
N GLU A 135 -4.51 17.81 -0.09
CA GLU A 135 -3.28 17.06 -0.15
C GLU A 135 -2.08 17.98 0.15
N LEU A 136 -1.00 17.45 0.71
CA LEU A 136 0.18 18.25 1.08
C LEU A 136 0.86 18.90 -0.13
N ALA A 137 0.93 18.23 -1.29
CA ALA A 137 1.52 18.78 -2.51
C ALA A 137 0.74 19.99 -3.05
N GLU A 138 -0.57 20.06 -2.83
CA GLU A 138 -1.38 21.24 -3.19
C GLU A 138 -1.06 22.47 -2.34
N VAL A 139 -0.38 22.29 -1.20
CA VAL A 139 -0.13 23.37 -0.21
C VAL A 139 1.35 23.69 -0.06
N CYS A 140 2.23 22.69 -0.20
CA CYS A 140 3.66 22.85 -0.05
C CYS A 140 4.28 23.60 -1.24
N GLY A 141 4.97 24.71 -0.97
CA GLY A 141 5.55 25.55 -2.03
C GLY A 141 6.82 25.00 -2.72
N SER A 142 7.30 23.80 -2.36
CA SER A 142 8.42 23.15 -3.05
C SER A 142 8.48 21.64 -2.78
N ALA A 143 9.12 20.91 -3.69
CA ALA A 143 9.36 19.48 -3.53
C ALA A 143 10.16 19.13 -2.26
N SER A 144 11.10 19.99 -1.83
CA SER A 144 11.86 19.77 -0.61
C SER A 144 11.02 19.95 0.65
N ALA A 145 10.11 20.93 0.66
CA ALA A 145 9.17 21.13 1.76
C ALA A 145 8.17 19.97 1.84
N LEU A 146 7.67 19.53 0.68
CA LEU A 146 6.78 18.38 0.59
C LEU A 146 7.43 17.09 1.10
N ALA A 147 8.66 16.81 0.65
CA ALA A 147 9.42 15.64 1.11
C ALA A 147 9.66 15.66 2.62
N ALA A 148 9.92 16.83 3.21
CA ALA A 148 10.07 16.99 4.65
C ALA A 148 8.74 16.71 5.38
N ALA A 149 7.61 17.19 4.87
CA ALA A 149 6.29 16.94 5.46
C ALA A 149 5.90 15.45 5.40
N TYR A 150 6.11 14.79 4.26
CA TYR A 150 5.90 13.35 4.12
C TYR A 150 6.82 12.54 5.05
N GLY A 151 8.11 12.91 5.10
CA GLY A 151 9.09 12.28 5.98
C GLY A 151 8.69 12.37 7.46
N ALA A 152 8.23 13.54 7.91
CA ALA A 152 7.79 13.73 9.29
C ALA A 152 6.61 12.80 9.67
N ALA A 153 5.64 12.61 8.77
CA ALA A 153 4.53 11.69 9.01
C ALA A 153 4.96 10.22 9.04
N LEU A 154 5.87 9.82 8.15
CA LEU A 154 6.46 8.48 8.12
C LEU A 154 7.25 8.20 9.41
N ASP A 155 8.10 9.13 9.83
CA ASP A 155 8.89 9.04 11.05
C ASP A 155 7.99 8.95 12.29
N ALA A 156 6.95 9.78 12.37
CA ALA A 156 5.99 9.77 13.48
C ALA A 156 5.22 8.45 13.56
N ALA A 157 4.93 7.82 12.41
CA ALA A 157 4.29 6.51 12.35
C ALA A 157 5.26 5.32 12.54
N GLY A 158 6.58 5.57 12.52
CA GLY A 158 7.60 4.53 12.51
C GLY A 158 7.48 3.63 11.27
N SER A 159 7.20 4.24 10.11
CA SER A 159 6.97 3.57 8.82
C SER A 159 8.03 3.98 7.80
N ALA A 160 8.43 3.03 6.95
CA ALA A 160 9.21 3.29 5.73
C ALA A 160 8.36 3.14 4.45
N GLN A 161 7.04 2.96 4.61
CA GLN A 161 6.10 2.71 3.52
C GLN A 161 5.11 3.87 3.43
N ALA A 162 4.98 4.42 2.22
CA ALA A 162 3.98 5.41 1.86
C ALA A 162 2.99 4.84 0.83
N ASP A 163 1.78 5.38 0.87
CA ASP A 163 0.73 5.24 -0.14
C ASP A 163 0.24 6.65 -0.49
N PHE A 164 0.05 6.92 -1.78
CA PHE A 164 -0.38 8.23 -2.28
C PHE A 164 -1.73 8.05 -2.95
N ASP A 165 -2.79 8.28 -2.18
CA ASP A 165 -4.17 8.18 -2.64
C ASP A 165 -4.60 9.55 -3.18
N ILE A 166 -4.16 9.86 -4.39
CA ILE A 166 -4.39 11.17 -5.01
C ILE A 166 -5.73 11.16 -5.73
N GLU A 167 -6.66 11.98 -5.27
CA GLU A 167 -8.04 12.04 -5.74
C GLU A 167 -8.50 13.49 -5.95
N GLY A 168 -9.66 13.66 -6.58
CA GLY A 168 -10.33 14.96 -6.68
C GLY A 168 -9.52 16.03 -7.43
N ASP A 169 -9.57 17.26 -6.92
CA ASP A 169 -8.97 18.43 -7.57
C ASP A 169 -7.43 18.31 -7.70
N ALA A 170 -6.78 17.56 -6.80
CA ALA A 170 -5.33 17.30 -6.86
C ALA A 170 -4.90 16.61 -8.16
N LEU A 171 -5.77 15.80 -8.79
CA LEU A 171 -5.50 15.17 -10.08
C LEU A 171 -5.49 16.15 -11.26
N THR A 172 -6.06 17.34 -11.06
CA THR A 172 -6.17 18.39 -12.08
C THR A 172 -5.19 19.53 -11.87
N ASP A 173 -4.40 19.48 -10.80
CA ASP A 173 -3.33 20.45 -10.56
C ASP A 173 -2.25 20.32 -11.65
N SER A 174 -1.80 21.47 -12.15
CA SER A 174 -0.81 21.61 -13.22
C SER A 174 0.46 22.33 -12.78
N ALA A 175 0.59 22.60 -11.48
CA ALA A 175 1.76 23.21 -10.84
C ALA A 175 3.08 22.50 -11.18
#